data_AF-A0A6L2R7C2-F1
#
_entry.id   AF-A0A6L2R7C2-F1
#
_cell.length_a   1.000
_cell.length_b   1.000
_cell.length_c   1.000
_cell.angle_alpha   90.00
_cell.angle_beta   90.00
_cell.angle_gamma   90.00
#
_symmetry.space_group_name_H-M   'P 1'
#
loop_
_entity.id
_entity.type
_entity.pdbx_description
1 polymer ?
#
loop_
_entity_poly.entity_id
_entity_poly.type
_entity_poly.pdbx_seq_one_letter_code
_entity_poly.pdbx_strand_id
1 'polypeptide(L)'
;MPVKPPFRLAVAALFLDGDRLSPEEVLASLAGEYARAGFFGPKVVALCLQCLSVNGILREETGRYLLTGYGRERVRKNLGG
;
A
#
# COMPACT_ATOMS: atom_id res chain seq x y z
N MET A 1 3.85 13.97 18.46
CA MET A 1 4.31 12.72 17.80
C MET A 1 3.68 12.69 16.42
N PRO A 2 4.44 12.43 15.33
CA PRO A 2 3.83 12.24 14.03
C PRO A 2 2.86 11.05 14.10
N VAL A 3 1.61 11.28 13.71
CA VAL A 3 0.59 10.24 13.67
C VAL A 3 0.95 9.29 12.53
N LYS A 4 1.21 8.01 12.85
CA LYS A 4 1.49 7.02 11.80
C LYS A 4 0.28 6.95 10.86
N PRO A 5 0.50 6.97 9.52
CA PRO A 5 -0.60 6.88 8.59
C PRO A 5 -1.34 5.54 8.79
N PRO A 6 -2.67 5.50 8.51
CA PRO A 6 -3.41 4.25 8.49
C PRO A 6 -2.71 3.23 7.59
N PHE A 7 -2.63 1.97 8.01
CA PHE A 7 -1.87 0.92 7.31
C PHE A 7 -2.19 0.85 5.80
N ARG A 8 -3.47 0.96 5.42
CA ARG A 8 -3.89 0.96 4.02
C ARG A 8 -3.35 2.15 3.22
N LEU A 9 -3.24 3.32 3.85
CA LEU A 9 -2.65 4.50 3.22
C LEU A 9 -1.14 4.35 3.08
N ALA A 10 -0.46 3.78 4.09
CA ALA A 10 0.96 3.47 4.02
C ALA A 10 1.29 2.49 2.88
N VAL A 11 0.51 1.41 2.75
CA VAL A 11 0.62 0.47 1.63
C VAL A 11 0.46 1.19 0.28
N ALA A 12 -0.60 2.00 0.13
CA ALA A 12 -0.87 2.69 -1.13
C ALA A 12 0.18 3.77 -1.47
N ALA A 13 0.76 4.41 -0.45
CA ALA A 13 1.79 5.43 -0.61
C ALA A 13 3.09 4.89 -1.24
N LEU A 14 3.43 3.63 -1.00
CA LEU A 14 4.62 2.98 -1.59
C LEU A 14 4.62 2.98 -3.13
N PHE A 15 3.44 3.07 -3.75
CA PHE A 15 3.29 3.03 -5.21
C PHE A 15 3.29 4.43 -5.85
N LEU A 16 3.43 5.50 -5.06
CA LEU A 16 3.37 6.89 -5.58
C LEU A 16 4.51 7.22 -6.54
N ASP A 17 5.69 6.64 -6.29
CA ASP A 17 6.89 6.85 -7.10
C ASP A 17 6.81 6.17 -8.47
N GLY A 18 5.73 5.43 -8.74
CA GLY A 18 5.45 4.81 -10.03
C GLY A 18 5.98 3.38 -10.16
N ASP A 19 6.58 2.84 -9.11
CA ASP A 19 7.10 1.49 -9.09
C ASP A 19 6.00 0.42 -9.06
N ARG A 20 6.26 -0.69 -9.76
CA ARG A 20 5.46 -1.91 -9.69
C ARG A 20 6.01 -2.77 -8.56
N LEU A 21 5.24 -2.99 -7.51
CA LEU A 21 5.69 -3.77 -6.35
C LEU A 21 4.95 -5.11 -6.24
N SER A 22 5.67 -6.16 -5.88
CA SER A 22 5.11 -7.45 -5.47
C SER A 22 4.64 -7.38 -4.01
N PRO A 23 3.77 -8.29 -3.56
CA PRO A 23 3.39 -8.40 -2.15
C PRO A 23 4.58 -8.55 -1.20
N GLU A 24 5.65 -9.22 -1.64
CA GLU A 24 6.87 -9.45 -0.84
C GLU A 24 7.68 -8.16 -0.66
N GLU A 25 7.81 -7.36 -1.73
CA GLU A 25 8.48 -6.05 -1.68
C GLU A 25 7.71 -5.07 -0.78
N VAL A 26 6.38 -5.09 -0.83
CA VAL A 26 5.51 -4.30 0.06
C VAL A 26 5.67 -4.73 1.52
N LEU A 27 5.68 -6.04 1.78
CA LEU A 27 5.90 -6.58 3.12
C LEU A 27 7.27 -6.16 3.68
N ALA A 28 8.33 -6.28 2.88
CA ALA A 28 9.67 -5.88 3.28
C ALA A 28 9.76 -4.37 3.59
N SER A 29 9.12 -3.54 2.75
CA SER A 29 9.10 -2.08 2.92
C SER A 29 8.38 -1.64 4.21
N LEU A 30 7.31 -2.34 4.60
CA LEU A 30 6.52 -1.99 5.80
C LEU A 30 7.00 -2.66 7.08
N ALA A 31 7.88 -3.66 6.99
CA ALA A 31 8.35 -4.41 8.16
C ALA A 31 9.01 -3.49 9.21
N GLY A 32 9.80 -2.50 8.79
CA GLY A 32 10.46 -1.58 9.72
C GLY A 32 9.47 -0.79 10.59
N GLU A 33 8.30 -0.44 10.05
CA GLU A 33 7.33 0.44 10.73
C GLU A 33 6.19 -0.31 11.41
N TYR A 34 5.78 -1.44 10.83
CA TYR A 34 4.58 -2.18 11.21
C TYR A 34 4.87 -3.59 11.75
N ALA A 35 6.10 -4.12 11.72
CA ALA A 35 6.37 -5.49 12.22
C ALA A 35 6.02 -5.69 13.71
N ARG A 36 6.06 -4.62 14.52
CA ARG A 36 5.64 -4.67 15.93
C ARG A 36 4.12 -4.58 16.11
N ALA A 37 3.37 -4.26 15.06
CA ALA A 37 1.93 -4.31 15.10
C ALA A 37 1.52 -5.78 15.01
N GLY A 38 0.88 -6.33 16.05
CA GLY A 38 0.53 -7.76 16.14
C GLY A 38 -0.38 -8.29 15.02
N PHE A 39 -0.91 -7.42 14.16
CA PHE A 39 -1.66 -7.79 12.96
C PHE A 39 -0.82 -7.88 11.69
N PHE A 40 0.42 -7.39 11.68
CA PHE A 40 1.22 -7.27 10.46
C PHE A 40 1.75 -8.63 10.00
N GLY A 41 1.60 -8.91 8.70
CA GLY A 41 2.13 -10.13 8.10
C GLY A 41 1.70 -10.32 6.64
N PRO A 42 2.21 -11.37 5.98
CA PRO A 42 1.99 -11.61 4.54
C PRO A 42 0.51 -11.62 4.14
N LYS A 43 -0.33 -12.31 4.93
CA LYS A 43 -1.78 -12.39 4.68
C LYS A 43 -2.46 -11.02 4.72
N VAL A 44 -2.05 -10.16 5.64
CA VAL A 44 -2.64 -8.83 5.81
C VAL A 44 -2.20 -7.89 4.69
N VAL A 45 -0.94 -7.98 4.26
CA VAL A 45 -0.46 -7.25 3.07
C VAL A 45 -1.23 -7.70 1.83
N ALA A 46 -1.36 -9.01 1.59
CA ALA A 46 -2.09 -9.55 0.45
C ALA A 46 -3.56 -9.10 0.44
N LEU A 47 -4.25 -9.20 1.57
CA LEU A 47 -5.63 -8.72 1.71
C LEU A 47 -5.74 -7.21 1.44
N CYS A 48 -4.78 -6.42 1.93
CA CYS A 48 -4.76 -4.98 1.72
C CYS A 48 -4.57 -4.63 0.24
N LEU A 49 -3.65 -5.29 -0.46
CA LEU A 49 -3.42 -5.12 -1.89
C LEU A 49 -4.67 -5.50 -2.70
N GLN A 50 -5.32 -6.62 -2.35
CA GLN A 50 -6.58 -7.02 -2.96
C GLN A 50 -7.68 -5.97 -2.74
N CYS A 51 -7.85 -5.47 -1.51
CA CYS A 51 -8.81 -4.40 -1.24
C CYS A 51 -8.51 -3.14 -2.04
N LEU A 52 -7.25 -2.70 -2.12
CA LEU A 52 -6.86 -1.53 -2.91
C LEU A 52 -7.12 -1.74 -4.41
N SER A 53 -6.89 -2.96 -4.91
CA SER A 53 -7.20 -3.36 -6.29
C SER A 53 -8.70 -3.31 -6.58
N VAL A 54 -9.53 -3.92 -5.73
CA VAL A 54 -11.01 -3.91 -5.85
C VAL A 54 -11.58 -2.48 -5.83
N ASN A 55 -10.98 -1.58 -5.05
CA ASN A 55 -11.38 -0.17 -5.00
C ASN A 55 -10.82 0.68 -6.16
N GLY A 56 -10.14 0.07 -7.14
CA GLY A 56 -9.55 0.73 -8.29
C GLY A 56 -8.35 1.63 -7.97
N ILE A 57 -7.79 1.54 -6.76
CA ILE A 57 -6.62 2.32 -6.34
C ILE A 57 -5.35 1.71 -6.94
N LEU A 58 -5.24 0.39 -6.87
CA LEU A 58 -4.18 -0.37 -7.51
C LEU A 58 -4.73 -1.15 -8.70
N ARG A 59 -3.85 -1.52 -9.62
CA ARG A 59 -4.10 -2.54 -10.64
C ARG A 59 -3.06 -3.65 -10.44
N GLU A 60 -3.47 -4.90 -10.60
CA GLU A 60 -2.56 -6.03 -10.62
C GLU A 60 -2.16 -6.35 -12.07
N GLU A 61 -0.86 -6.50 -12.31
CA GLU A 61 -0.25 -6.90 -13.58
C GLU A 61 0.80 -7.98 -13.30
N THR A 62 0.50 -9.23 -13.68
CA THR A 62 1.42 -10.38 -13.58
C THR A 62 2.01 -10.57 -12.16
N GLY A 63 1.15 -10.53 -11.13
CA GLY A 63 1.55 -10.72 -9.73
C GLY A 63 2.26 -9.51 -9.09
N ARG A 64 2.33 -8.37 -9.78
CA ARG A 64 2.79 -7.08 -9.23
C ARG A 64 1.64 -6.08 -9.26
N TYR A 65 1.71 -5.10 -8.38
CA TYR A 65 0.71 -4.05 -8.29
C TYR A 65 1.29 -2.70 -8.71
N LEU A 66 0.46 -1.86 -9.31
CA LEU A 66 0.78 -0.47 -9.64
C LEU A 66 -0.37 0.46 -9.28
N LEU A 67 -0.03 1.72 -9.02
CA LEU A 67 -1.01 2.75 -8.75
C LEU A 67 -1.75 3.16 -10.03
N THR A 68 -3.08 3.21 -9.97
CA THR A 68 -3.88 3.77 -11.07
C THR A 68 -3.83 5.30 -11.03
N GLY A 69 -4.23 5.97 -12.12
CA GLY A 69 -4.39 7.43 -12.12
C GLY A 69 -5.34 7.92 -11.02
N TYR A 70 -6.48 7.25 -10.85
CA TYR A 70 -7.44 7.51 -9.78
C TYR A 70 -6.83 7.27 -8.39
N GLY A 71 -6.12 6.16 -8.21
CA GLY A 71 -5.43 5.84 -6.96
C GLY A 71 -4.40 6.89 -6.56
N ARG A 72 -3.63 7.39 -7.53
CA ARG A 72 -2.63 8.44 -7.32
C ARG A 72 -3.23 9.73 -6.78
N GLU A 73 -4.34 10.17 -7.37
CA GLU A 73 -5.04 11.37 -6.89
C GLU A 73 -5.55 11.17 -5.46
N ARG A 74 -6.20 10.02 -5.18
CA ARG A 74 -6.75 9.69 -3.87
C ARG A 74 -5.68 9.62 -2.79
N VAL A 75 -4.56 8.93 -3.05
CA VAL A 75 -3.47 8.78 -2.08
C VAL A 75 -2.83 10.13 -1.78
N ARG A 76 -2.51 10.94 -2.80
CA ARG A 76 -1.94 12.29 -2.62
C ARG A 76 -2.84 13.18 -1.76
N LYS A 77 -4.16 13.17 -2.01
CA LYS A 77 -5.12 13.94 -1.21
C LYS A 77 -5.16 13.55 0.26
N ASN A 78 -4.90 12.28 0.59
CA ASN A 78 -4.90 11.79 1.98
C ASN A 78 -3.54 11.96 2.69
N LEU A 79 -2.47 12.28 1.95
CA LEU A 79 -1.13 12.53 2.52
C LEU A 79 -0.83 14.02 2.73
N GLY A 80 -1.43 14.91 1.93
CA GLY A 80 -1.24 16.36 2.00
C GLY A 80 -2.43 17.14 2.58
N GLY A 81 -3.41 16.43 3.15
CA GLY A 81 -4.62 17.00 3.76
C GLY A 81 -4.56 17.06 5.27
#